data_AF-M1BM28-F1
#
_entry.id   AF-M1BM28-F1
#
_cell.length_a   1.000
_cell.length_b   1.000
_cell.length_c   1.000
_cell.angle_alpha   90.00
_cell.angle_beta   90.00
_cell.angle_gamma   90.00
#
_symmetry.space_group_name_H-M   'P 1'
#
loop_
_entity.id
_entity.type
_entity.pdbx_description
1 polymer ?
#
loop_
_entity_poly.entity_id
_entity_poly.type
_entity_poly.pdbx_seq_one_letter_code
_entity_poly.pdbx_strand_id
1 'polypeptide(L)'
;MALQEAGCFSVDLECVPAPVAAATTSALRIPTIGIGAGPFCSGQALVYHDLLGMMQHPHHAKVTPKFCKQYGQVGDVINKALLEYKEEVTNGSFPGSAHSPYKIGAADMDGFLNALQKLGFNDAASAAAEKIQTS
;
A
#
# COMPACT_ATOMS: atom_id res chain seq x y z
N MET A 1 13.90 27.21 22.45
CA MET A 1 15.30 26.84 22.77
C MET A 1 15.42 25.53 23.55
N ALA A 2 14.52 25.22 24.49
CA ALA A 2 14.60 24.04 25.36
C ALA A 2 14.97 22.71 24.67
N LEU A 3 14.38 22.36 23.53
CA LEU A 3 14.69 21.10 22.82
C LEU A 3 16.16 21.02 22.37
N GLN A 4 16.72 22.13 21.87
CA GLN A 4 18.13 22.19 21.49
C GLN A 4 19.03 22.05 22.73
N GLU A 5 18.68 22.71 23.83
CA GLU A 5 19.43 22.61 25.09
C GLU A 5 19.37 21.22 25.71
N ALA A 6 18.25 20.50 25.50
CA ALA A 6 18.09 19.10 25.87
C ALA A 6 18.89 18.13 24.96
N GLY A 7 19.56 18.63 23.91
CA GLY A 7 20.42 17.84 23.04
C GLY A 7 19.74 17.24 21.81
N CYS A 8 18.52 17.69 21.43
CA CYS A 8 17.93 17.31 20.15
C CYS A 8 18.86 17.72 19.00
N PHE A 9 19.07 16.81 18.04
CA PHE A 9 19.94 17.08 16.89
C PHE A 9 19.22 17.85 15.76
N SER A 10 17.89 17.87 15.75
CA SER A 10 17.03 18.64 14.83
C SER A 10 15.65 18.84 15.45
N VAL A 11 14.84 19.74 14.88
CA VAL A 11 13.44 19.96 15.27
C VAL A 11 12.55 20.06 14.04
N ASP A 12 11.39 19.41 14.09
CA ASP A 12 10.36 19.56 13.06
C ASP A 12 9.42 20.73 13.39
N LEU A 13 9.09 21.51 12.37
CA LEU A 13 8.19 22.65 12.43
C LEU A 13 6.99 22.35 11.53
N GLU A 14 5.86 22.01 12.16
CA GLU A 14 4.62 21.64 11.48
C GLU A 14 3.58 22.75 11.55
N CYS A 15 3.01 23.09 10.39
CA CYS A 15 1.92 24.08 10.27
C CYS A 15 2.26 25.45 10.91
N VAL A 16 3.53 25.87 10.82
CA VAL A 16 4.03 27.13 11.38
C VAL A 16 4.02 28.23 10.30
N PRO A 17 3.55 29.46 10.57
CA PRO A 17 3.64 30.56 9.60
C PRO A 17 5.10 30.80 9.13
N ALA A 18 5.29 30.98 7.83
CA ALA A 18 6.63 31.06 7.23
C ALA A 18 7.58 32.09 7.88
N PRO A 19 7.13 33.31 8.29
CA PRO A 19 8.02 34.25 8.99
C PRO A 19 8.48 33.73 10.36
N VAL A 20 7.63 32.98 11.07
CA VAL A 20 7.97 32.38 12.38
C VAL A 20 8.97 31.24 12.20
N ALA A 21 8.77 30.40 11.17
CA ALA A 21 9.70 29.34 10.84
C ALA A 21 11.08 29.90 10.42
N ALA A 22 11.12 30.99 9.65
CA ALA A 22 12.35 31.68 9.26
C ALA A 22 13.11 32.24 10.47
N ALA A 23 12.40 32.90 11.39
CA ALA A 23 12.99 33.41 12.63
C ALA A 23 13.52 32.28 13.52
N THR A 24 12.75 31.20 13.64
CA THR A 24 13.14 30.01 14.43
C THR A 24 14.38 29.34 13.85
N THR A 25 14.41 29.14 12.53
CA THR A 25 15.55 28.51 11.83
C THR A 25 16.81 29.36 11.95
N SER A 26 16.70 30.69 11.84
CA SER A 26 17.84 31.59 12.03
C SER A 26 18.37 31.62 13.46
N ALA A 27 17.53 31.36 14.45
CA ALA A 27 17.89 31.44 15.87
C ALA A 27 18.43 30.11 16.45
N LEU A 28 18.09 28.98 15.85
CA LEU A 28 18.58 27.66 16.25
C LEU A 28 19.94 27.34 15.61
N ARG A 29 20.76 26.58 16.33
CA ARG A 29 22.04 26.01 15.86
C ARG A 29 21.84 24.62 15.23
N ILE A 30 20.72 23.97 15.53
CA ILE A 30 20.35 22.66 14.98
C ILE A 30 19.42 22.82 13.78
N PRO A 31 19.44 21.89 12.80
CA PRO A 31 18.57 21.95 11.63
C PRO A 31 17.08 21.94 11.99
N THR A 32 16.31 22.71 11.24
CA THR A 32 14.85 22.65 11.26
C THR A 32 14.34 21.89 10.04
N ILE A 33 13.38 21.00 10.22
CA ILE A 33 12.64 20.36 9.14
C ILE A 33 11.26 21.00 9.09
N GLY A 34 10.79 21.38 7.91
CA GLY A 34 9.50 22.04 7.74
C GLY A 34 8.48 21.13 7.06
N ILE A 35 7.27 21.07 7.63
CA ILE A 35 6.08 20.51 6.97
C ILE A 35 4.94 21.52 7.07
N GLY A 36 4.64 22.20 5.96
CA GLY A 36 3.73 23.35 5.99
C GLY A 36 4.29 24.55 6.77
N ALA A 37 5.61 24.67 6.88
CA ALA A 37 6.30 25.77 7.56
C ALA A 37 6.99 26.78 6.61
N GLY A 38 6.66 26.72 5.31
CA GLY A 38 7.31 27.53 4.30
C GLY A 38 8.74 27.08 3.97
N PRO A 39 9.42 27.78 3.03
CA PRO A 39 10.66 27.30 2.44
C PRO A 39 11.92 27.60 3.27
N PHE A 40 11.78 28.27 4.42
CA PHE A 40 12.91 28.83 5.17
C PHE A 40 13.48 27.89 6.26
N CYS A 41 13.00 26.65 6.33
CA CYS A 41 13.60 25.62 7.19
C CYS A 41 14.85 25.01 6.53
N SER A 42 15.72 24.37 7.30
CA SER A 42 16.94 23.71 6.79
C SER A 42 16.64 22.53 5.85
N GLY A 43 15.50 21.86 6.07
CA GLY A 43 14.98 20.78 5.23
C GLY A 43 13.46 20.80 5.18
N GLN A 44 12.88 19.86 4.43
CA GLN A 44 11.42 19.75 4.26
C GLN A 44 10.97 18.30 4.41
N ALA A 45 9.77 18.11 4.94
CA ALA A 45 9.11 16.81 5.05
C ALA A 45 7.70 16.87 4.45
N LEU A 46 7.28 15.77 3.83
CA LEU A 46 5.91 15.52 3.39
C LEU A 46 5.59 14.03 3.61
N VAL A 47 4.32 13.72 3.83
CA VAL A 47 3.85 12.33 3.86
C VAL A 47 3.81 11.81 2.42
N TYR A 48 4.51 10.69 2.17
CA TYR A 48 4.61 10.09 0.84
C TYR A 48 3.26 9.80 0.17
N HIS A 49 2.25 9.38 0.94
CA HIS A 49 0.90 9.13 0.46
C HIS A 49 0.22 10.40 -0.09
N ASP A 50 0.39 11.54 0.59
CA ASP A 50 -0.17 12.81 0.15
C ASP A 50 0.58 13.34 -1.08
N LEU A 51 1.91 13.23 -1.04
CA LEU A 51 2.82 13.61 -2.12
C LEU A 51 2.50 12.85 -3.41
N LEU A 52 2.22 11.55 -3.34
CA LEU A 52 1.89 10.72 -4.50
C LEU A 52 0.41 10.64 -4.84
N GLY A 53 -0.46 11.31 -4.10
CA GLY A 53 -1.90 11.27 -4.33
C GLY A 53 -2.49 9.86 -4.18
N MET A 54 -2.03 9.10 -3.18
CA MET A 54 -2.50 7.74 -2.93
C MET A 54 -3.87 7.69 -2.24
N MET A 55 -4.25 8.75 -1.53
CA MET A 55 -5.47 8.82 -0.70
C MET A 55 -6.73 9.15 -1.51
N GLN A 56 -6.83 8.69 -2.76
CA GLN A 56 -7.96 8.94 -3.65
C GLN A 56 -8.95 7.78 -3.56
N HIS A 57 -9.87 7.83 -2.60
CA HIS A 57 -10.97 6.87 -2.52
C HIS A 57 -12.30 7.56 -2.78
N PRO A 58 -13.23 7.00 -3.58
CA PRO A 58 -14.51 7.63 -3.90
C PRO A 58 -15.37 7.98 -2.68
N HIS A 59 -15.15 7.27 -1.57
CA HIS A 59 -15.90 7.44 -0.32
C HIS A 59 -15.17 8.26 0.75
N HIS A 60 -13.95 8.73 0.47
CA HIS A 60 -13.21 9.64 1.35
C HIS A 60 -12.96 10.95 0.61
N ALA A 61 -13.32 12.07 1.24
CA ALA A 61 -13.08 13.38 0.64
C ALA A 61 -11.60 13.54 0.27
N LYS A 62 -11.32 14.23 -0.85
CA LYS A 62 -9.95 14.65 -1.22
C LYS A 62 -9.40 15.57 -0.14
N VAL A 63 -8.76 15.02 0.88
CA VAL A 63 -8.06 15.79 1.90
C VAL A 63 -6.58 15.77 1.57
N THR A 64 -6.19 16.42 0.47
CA THR A 64 -4.79 16.80 0.29
C THR A 64 -4.53 18.00 1.20
N PRO A 65 -3.59 17.91 2.17
CA PRO A 65 -3.26 19.06 3.00
C PRO A 65 -2.86 20.25 2.14
N LYS A 66 -3.29 21.47 2.52
CA LYS A 66 -3.05 22.69 1.70
C LYS A 66 -1.57 22.97 1.42
N PHE A 67 -0.68 22.50 2.30
CA PHE A 67 0.76 22.65 2.15
C PHE A 67 1.40 21.55 1.28
N CYS A 68 0.68 20.48 0.96
CA CYS A 68 1.21 19.36 0.22
C CYS A 68 0.99 19.56 -1.28
N LYS A 69 2.09 19.67 -2.04
CA LYS A 69 2.06 19.55 -3.50
C LYS A 69 2.00 18.07 -3.87
N GLN A 70 1.02 17.70 -4.69
CA GLN A 70 0.98 16.37 -5.29
C GLN A 70 1.93 16.32 -6.50
N TYR A 71 2.76 15.29 -6.54
CA TYR A 71 3.70 14.99 -7.63
C TYR A 71 3.23 13.82 -8.50
N GLY A 72 2.17 13.12 -8.11
CA GLY A 72 1.59 12.02 -8.87
C GLY A 72 0.12 11.77 -8.51
N GLN A 73 -0.50 10.88 -9.27
CA GLN A 73 -1.86 10.37 -9.07
C GLN A 73 -1.81 8.85 -8.92
N VAL A 74 -1.03 8.36 -7.95
CA VAL A 74 -0.79 6.93 -7.78
C VAL A 74 -2.04 6.21 -7.25
N GLY A 75 -2.92 6.92 -6.53
CA GLY A 75 -4.21 6.39 -6.09
C GLY A 75 -5.06 5.87 -7.25
N ASP A 76 -5.13 6.60 -8.36
CA ASP A 76 -5.86 6.17 -9.57
C ASP A 76 -5.31 4.87 -10.14
N VAL A 77 -3.97 4.73 -10.20
CA VAL A 77 -3.30 3.52 -10.70
C VAL A 77 -3.59 2.33 -9.79
N ILE A 78 -3.49 2.51 -8.48
CA ILE A 78 -3.81 1.48 -7.48
C ILE A 78 -5.26 1.05 -7.62
N ASN A 79 -6.19 2.00 -7.67
CA ASN A 79 -7.61 1.70 -7.75
C ASN A 79 -7.96 0.93 -9.04
N LYS A 80 -7.40 1.34 -10.18
CA LYS A 80 -7.56 0.62 -11.45
C LYS A 80 -7.09 -0.83 -11.33
N ALA A 81 -5.89 -1.06 -10.83
CA ALA A 81 -5.33 -2.41 -10.69
C ALA A 81 -6.16 -3.31 -9.76
N LEU A 82 -6.67 -2.75 -8.66
CA LEU A 82 -7.52 -3.49 -7.73
C LEU A 82 -8.90 -3.82 -8.33
N LEU A 83 -9.47 -2.93 -9.13
CA LEU A 83 -10.74 -3.18 -9.84
C LEU A 83 -10.57 -4.25 -10.92
N GLU A 84 -9.50 -4.19 -11.69
CA GLU A 84 -9.15 -5.19 -12.70
C GLU A 84 -8.97 -6.57 -12.07
N TYR A 85 -8.17 -6.67 -10.99
CA TYR A 85 -8.03 -7.90 -10.22
C TYR A 85 -9.38 -8.44 -9.71
N LYS A 86 -10.23 -7.57 -9.15
CA LYS A 86 -11.57 -7.97 -8.70
C LYS A 86 -12.40 -8.54 -9.85
N GLU A 87 -12.38 -7.89 -11.01
CA GLU A 87 -13.12 -8.34 -12.19
C GLU A 87 -12.66 -9.72 -12.64
N GLU A 88 -11.34 -9.91 -12.78
CA GLU A 88 -10.76 -11.18 -13.20
C GLU A 88 -11.02 -12.33 -12.22
N VAL A 89 -11.03 -12.06 -10.91
CA VAL A 89 -11.42 -13.06 -9.90
C VAL A 89 -12.91 -13.37 -9.98
N THR A 90 -13.76 -12.35 -10.19
CA THR A 90 -15.21 -12.52 -10.21
C THR A 90 -15.69 -13.26 -11.45
N ASN A 91 -15.06 -13.01 -12.61
CA ASN A 91 -15.40 -13.66 -13.87
C ASN A 91 -14.64 -15.00 -14.08
N GLY A 92 -13.68 -15.33 -13.20
CA GLY A 92 -12.91 -16.57 -13.22
C GLY A 92 -11.75 -16.60 -14.23
N SER A 93 -11.37 -15.47 -14.84
CA SER A 93 -10.19 -15.39 -15.72
C SER A 93 -8.87 -15.41 -14.95
N PHE A 94 -8.87 -14.97 -13.69
CA PHE A 94 -7.75 -15.11 -12.75
C PHE A 94 -8.12 -16.03 -11.57
N PRO A 95 -7.22 -16.96 -11.17
CA PRO A 95 -5.94 -17.27 -11.80
C PRO A 95 -6.09 -18.11 -13.07
N GLY A 96 -5.39 -17.71 -14.13
CA GLY A 96 -5.21 -18.54 -15.35
C GLY A 96 -4.06 -19.54 -15.22
N SER A 97 -3.84 -20.36 -16.25
CA SER A 97 -2.81 -21.44 -16.24
C SER A 97 -1.39 -20.94 -15.96
N ALA A 98 -1.01 -19.76 -16.46
CA ALA A 98 0.29 -19.14 -16.20
C ALA A 98 0.51 -18.80 -14.71
N HIS A 99 -0.58 -18.62 -13.95
CA HIS A 99 -0.56 -18.30 -12.52
C HIS A 99 -0.90 -19.52 -11.63
N SER A 100 -0.96 -20.72 -12.23
CA SER A 100 -1.24 -21.99 -11.56
C SER A 100 -0.08 -22.98 -11.77
N PRO A 101 1.13 -22.70 -11.23
CA PRO A 101 2.33 -23.47 -11.56
C PRO A 101 2.41 -24.84 -10.87
N TYR A 102 1.66 -25.05 -9.79
CA TYR A 102 1.72 -26.27 -8.99
C TYR A 102 0.91 -27.38 -9.65
N LYS A 103 1.56 -28.53 -9.87
CA LYS A 103 0.96 -29.71 -10.46
C LYS A 103 1.10 -30.89 -9.51
N ILE A 104 0.11 -31.77 -9.52
CA ILE A 104 0.13 -33.04 -8.79
C ILE A 104 0.37 -34.18 -9.79
N GLY A 105 1.27 -35.10 -9.45
CA GLY A 105 1.53 -36.29 -10.26
C GLY A 105 0.35 -37.26 -10.20
N ALA A 106 0.20 -38.11 -11.21
CA ALA A 106 -0.91 -39.06 -11.28
C ALA A 106 -0.98 -39.98 -10.04
N ALA A 107 0.15 -40.53 -9.59
CA ALA A 107 0.19 -41.41 -8.41
C ALA A 107 -0.21 -40.69 -7.11
N ASP A 108 0.24 -39.44 -6.93
CA ASP A 108 -0.11 -38.63 -5.76
C ASP A 108 -1.59 -38.23 -5.79
N MET A 109 -2.14 -37.98 -6.99
CA MET A 109 -3.56 -37.69 -7.18
C MET A 109 -4.43 -38.89 -6.81
N ASP A 110 -4.09 -40.09 -7.29
CA ASP A 110 -4.82 -41.31 -6.94
C ASP A 110 -4.77 -41.56 -5.42
N GLY A 111 -3.61 -41.37 -4.80
CA GLY A 111 -3.45 -41.44 -3.35
C GLY A 111 -4.35 -40.43 -2.62
N PHE A 112 -4.39 -39.19 -3.11
CA PHE A 112 -5.21 -38.12 -2.55
C PHE A 112 -6.71 -38.41 -2.65
N LEU A 113 -7.21 -38.84 -3.81
CA LEU A 113 -8.62 -39.18 -4.01
C LEU A 113 -9.07 -40.34 -3.10
N ASN A 114 -8.24 -41.38 -3.00
CA ASN A 114 -8.50 -42.51 -2.10
C ASN A 114 -8.53 -42.10 -0.63
N ALA A 115 -7.67 -41.17 -0.21
CA ALA A 115 -7.65 -40.66 1.15
C ALA A 115 -8.93 -39.88 1.47
N LEU A 116 -9.39 -39.01 0.56
CA LEU A 116 -10.65 -38.26 0.72
C LEU A 116 -11.85 -39.20 0.89
N GLN A 117 -11.96 -40.24 0.05
CA GLN A 117 -13.03 -41.23 0.15
C GLN A 117 -13.01 -42.01 1.47
N LYS A 118 -11.83 -42.47 1.92
CA LYS A 118 -11.67 -43.16 3.20
C LYS A 118 -12.06 -42.29 4.40
N LEU A 119 -11.87 -40.99 4.31
CA LEU A 119 -12.26 -40.01 5.34
C LEU A 119 -13.75 -39.60 5.24
N GLY A 120 -14.49 -40.09 4.24
CA GLY A 120 -15.90 -39.78 4.02
C GLY A 120 -16.15 -38.48 3.23
N PHE A 121 -15.12 -37.84 2.67
CA PHE A 121 -15.23 -36.61 1.87
C PHE A 121 -15.49 -36.91 0.39
N ASN A 122 -16.57 -37.63 0.09
CA ASN A 122 -16.86 -38.11 -1.27
C ASN A 122 -17.09 -36.96 -2.28
N ASP A 123 -17.78 -35.89 -1.87
CA ASP A 123 -18.03 -34.73 -2.73
C ASP A 123 -16.72 -34.01 -3.11
N ALA A 124 -15.78 -33.94 -2.16
CA ALA A 124 -14.47 -33.36 -2.41
C ALA A 124 -13.64 -34.22 -3.38
N ALA A 125 -13.72 -35.55 -3.26
CA ALA A 125 -13.06 -36.46 -4.19
C ALA A 125 -13.61 -36.32 -5.62
N SER A 126 -14.93 -36.20 -5.77
CA SER A 126 -15.56 -35.97 -7.08
C SER A 126 -15.15 -34.63 -7.68
N ALA A 127 -15.18 -33.56 -6.91
CA ALA A 127 -14.79 -32.23 -7.38
C ALA A 127 -13.31 -32.17 -7.83
N ALA A 128 -12.41 -32.84 -7.10
CA ALA A 128 -11.01 -32.94 -7.49
C ALA A 128 -10.80 -33.72 -8.79
N ALA A 129 -11.55 -34.81 -9.01
CA ALA A 129 -11.47 -35.61 -10.23
C ALA A 129 -11.96 -34.86 -11.48
N GLU A 130 -13.01 -34.03 -11.36
CA GLU A 130 -13.57 -33.26 -12.48
C GLU A 130 -12.60 -32.16 -12.99
N LYS A 131 -11.83 -31.55 -12.09
CA LYS A 131 -10.87 -30.48 -12.43
C LYS A 131 -9.59 -30.99 -13.12
N ILE A 132 -9.44 -32.31 -13.26
CA ILE A 132 -8.36 -32.95 -14.03
C ILE A 132 -8.57 -32.76 -15.54
N GLN A 133 -9.82 -32.75 -16.03
CA GLN A 133 -10.12 -32.73 -17.48
C GLN A 133 -10.13 -31.33 -18.11
N THR A 134 -9.99 -30.28 -17.29
CA THR A 134 -10.10 -28.87 -17.72
C THR A 134 -8.80 -28.08 -17.56
N SER A 135 -7.68 -28.74 -17.20
CA SER A 135 -6.37 -28.14 -16.94
C SER A 135 -5.32 -28.48 -17.99
#